data_AF-A0A6N7YHN2-F1
#
_entry.id   AF-A0A6N7YHN2-F1
#
_cell.length_a   1.000
_cell.length_b   1.000
_cell.length_c   1.000
_cell.angle_alpha   90.00
_cell.angle_beta   90.00
_cell.angle_gamma   90.00
#
_symmetry.space_group_name_H-M   'P 1'
#
loop_
_entity.id
_entity.type
_entity.pdbx_description
1 polymer ?
#
loop_
_entity_poly.entity_id
_entity_poly.type
_entity_poly.pdbx_seq_one_letter_code
_entity_poly.pdbx_strand_id
1 'polypeptide(L)' 'MKLDLLLLIAAFVVGTVVAELAGAVNLGTALAFGQLTFAAVLVWVLVKRP' A
#
# COMPACT_ATOMS: atom_id res chain seq x y z
N MET A 1 12.79 -5.88 -10.19
CA MET A 1 11.47 -6.05 -10.87
C MET A 1 10.49 -6.98 -10.11
N LYS A 2 10.73 -8.30 -9.97
CA LYS A 2 9.79 -9.21 -9.26
C LYS A 2 9.60 -8.85 -7.77
N LEU A 3 10.69 -8.51 -7.08
CA LEU A 3 10.65 -8.08 -5.67
C LEU A 3 9.90 -6.76 -5.50
N ASP A 4 10.06 -5.82 -6.42
CA ASP A 4 9.43 -4.51 -6.33
C ASP A 4 7.92 -4.61 -6.52
N LEU A 5 7.48 -5.45 -7.47
CA LEU A 5 6.07 -5.77 -7.62
C LEU A 5 5.47 -6.40 -6.35
N LEU A 6 6.18 -7.36 -5.73
CA LEU A 6 5.75 -7.95 -4.46
C LEU A 6 5.67 -6.90 -3.34
N LEU A 7 6.63 -5.98 -3.27
CA LEU A 7 6.60 -4.89 -2.30
C LEU A 7 5.40 -3.96 -2.48
N LEU A 8 5.09 -3.61 -3.72
CA LEU A 8 3.94 -2.76 -4.04
C LEU A 8 2.63 -3.43 -3.65
N ILE A 9 2.46 -4.71 -4.00
CA ILE A 9 1.29 -5.50 -3.61
C ILE A 9 1.20 -5.60 -2.08
N ALA A 10 2.32 -5.93 -1.42
CA ALA A 10 2.35 -6.03 0.04
C ALA A 10 2.02 -4.69 0.72
N ALA A 11 2.52 -3.57 0.21
CA ALA A 11 2.23 -2.24 0.75
C ALA A 11 0.74 -1.89 0.67
N PHE A 12 0.11 -2.19 -0.47
CA PHE A 12 -1.32 -2.01 -0.66
C PHE A 12 -2.14 -2.87 0.31
N VAL A 13 -1.81 -4.17 0.39
CA VAL A 13 -2.52 -5.12 1.26
C VAL A 13 -2.35 -4.73 2.73
N VAL A 14 -1.13 -4.45 3.17
CA VAL A 14 -0.85 -4.05 4.55
C VAL A 14 -1.56 -2.74 4.89
N GLY A 15 -1.51 -1.73 4.03
CA GLY A 15 -2.21 -0.46 4.27
C GLY A 15 -3.73 -0.63 4.37
N THR A 16 -4.31 -1.47 3.50
CA THR A 16 -5.74 -1.78 3.52
C THR A 16 -6.13 -2.52 4.80
N VAL A 17 -5.42 -3.59 5.15
CA VAL A 17 -5.70 -4.41 6.34
C VAL A 17 -5.53 -3.58 7.62
N VAL A 18 -4.49 -2.74 7.70
CA VAL A 18 -4.30 -1.84 8.85
C VAL A 18 -5.48 -0.88 8.98
N ALA A 19 -5.97 -0.32 7.87
CA ALA A 19 -7.13 0.57 7.91
C ALA A 19 -8.43 -0.14 8.30
N GLU A 20 -8.66 -1.37 7.82
CA GLU A 20 -9.81 -2.19 8.27
C GLU A 20 -9.73 -2.47 9.77
N LEU A 21 -8.57 -2.92 10.26
CA LEU A 21 -8.36 -3.22 11.68
C LEU A 21 -8.45 -1.96 12.55
N ALA A 22 -8.15 -0.78 12.00
CA ALA A 22 -8.29 0.50 12.67
C ALA A 22 -9.73 1.05 12.68
N GLY A 23 -10.70 0.34 12.08
CA GLY A 23 -12.12 0.72 12.09
C GLY A 23 -12.54 1.62 10.93
N ALA A 24 -11.96 1.44 9.74
CA ALA A 24 -12.44 2.11 8.53
C ALA A 24 -13.96 1.94 8.35
N VAL A 25 -14.66 3.03 8.05
CA VAL A 25 -16.13 3.08 7.96
C VAL A 25 -16.70 2.16 6.88
N ASN A 26 -15.94 1.91 5.81
CA ASN A 26 -16.26 0.95 4.77
C ASN A 26 -14.99 0.50 4.06
N LEU A 27 -15.12 -0.53 3.22
CA LEU A 27 -14.02 -1.06 2.43
C LEU A 27 -13.41 0.00 1.49
N GLY A 28 -14.21 0.92 0.95
CA GLY A 28 -13.71 2.02 0.11
C GLY A 28 -12.70 2.92 0.85
N THR A 29 -12.98 3.26 2.11
CA THR A 29 -12.04 4.00 2.97
C THR A 29 -10.78 3.19 3.24
N ALA A 30 -10.90 1.89 3.55
CA ALA A 30 -9.72 1.05 3.76
C ALA A 30 -8.84 0.93 2.51
N LEU A 31 -9.45 0.73 1.34
CA LEU A 31 -8.74 0.68 0.06
C LEU A 31 -8.05 2.01 -0.27
N ALA A 32 -8.63 3.15 0.12
CA ALA A 32 -7.98 4.45 -0.05
C ALA A 32 -6.66 4.53 0.74
N PHE A 33 -6.62 4.04 1.99
CA PHE A 33 -5.36 3.93 2.74
C PHE A 33 -4.38 2.95 2.09
N GLY A 34 -4.85 1.84 1.53
CA GLY A 34 -4.04 0.95 0.71
C GLY A 34 -3.41 1.65 -0.50
N GLN A 35 -4.16 2.53 -1.19
CA GLN A 35 -3.62 3.32 -2.30
C GLN A 35 -2.55 4.31 -1.84
N LEU A 36 -2.73 4.95 -0.67
CA LEU A 36 -1.74 5.86 -0.10
C LEU A 36 -0.42 5.15 0.24
N THR A 37 -0.49 3.98 0.88
CA THR A 37 0.71 3.19 1.20
C THR A 37 1.38 2.65 -0.05
N PHE A 38 0.61 2.20 -1.05
CA PHE A 38 1.11 1.82 -2.36
C PHE A 38 1.90 2.96 -3.01
N ALA A 39 1.31 4.16 -3.08
CA ALA A 39 1.93 5.32 -3.71
C ALA A 39 3.24 5.73 -3.01
N ALA A 40 3.26 5.71 -1.67
CA ALA A 40 4.47 5.99 -0.90
C ALA A 40 5.60 4.99 -1.21
N VAL A 41 5.28 3.70 -1.27
CA VAL A 41 6.26 2.65 -1.59
C VAL A 41 6.69 2.73 -3.06
N LEU A 42 5.79 3.07 -3.98
CA LEU A 42 6.13 3.29 -5.38
C LEU A 42 7.17 4.39 -5.53
N VAL A 43 6.94 5.56 -4.91
CA VAL A 43 7.91 6.66 -4.92
C VAL A 43 9.24 6.21 -4.31
N TRP A 44 9.21 5.46 -3.21
CA TRP A 44 10.43 4.93 -2.60
C TRP A 44 11.19 3.97 -3.52
N VAL A 45 10.51 3.04 -4.21
CA VAL A 45 11.13 2.14 -5.19
C VAL A 45 11.77 2.96 -6.31
N LEU A 46 11.04 3.91 -6.90
CA LEU A 46 11.54 4.72 -8.01
C LEU A 46 12.78 5.56 -7.63
N VAL A 47 12.84 6.08 -6.41
CA VAL A 47 13.93 6.96 -5.96
C VAL A 47 15.12 6.17 -5.42
N LYS A 48 14.90 5.05 -4.72
CA LYS A 48 15.95 4.36 -3.94
C LYS A 48 16.30 2.96 -4.46
N ARG A 49 15.58 2.44 -5.45
CA ARG A 49 15.82 1.11 -6.04
C ARG A 49 15.89 1.18 -7.58
N PRO A 50 16.93 1.84 -8.14
CA PRO A 50 17.22 1.76 -9.57
C PRO A 50 17.61 0.34 -10.00
#